data_AF-A0A2N2FDF5-F1
#
_entry.id   AF-A0A2N2FDF5-F1
#
_cell.length_a   1.000
_cell.length_b   1.000
_cell.length_c   1.000
_cell.angle_alpha   90.00
_cell.angle_beta   90.00
_cell.angle_gamma   90.00
#
_symmetry.space_group_name_H-M   'P 1'
#
loop_
_entity.id
_entity.type
_entity.pdbx_description
1 polymer ?
#
loop_
_entity_poly.entity_id
_entity_poly.type
_entity_poly.pdbx_seq_one_letter_code
_entity_poly.pdbx_strand_id
1 'polypeptide(L)'
;MKQTKFFKKGFKPVSRTIKWLQRFSPKRRYHQTDPDSFSNRLPDTGMNINIMSFNIRRGTKQDGKNNWVFRRDLVNEILQHYSPDVLGLQEAL
;
A
#
# COMPACT_ATOMS: atom_id res chain seq x y z
N MET A 1 -54.13 -19.70 6.10
CA MET A 1 -52.68 -19.90 6.24
C MET A 1 -51.99 -19.57 4.92
N LYS A 2 -51.19 -18.51 4.84
CA LYS A 2 -50.39 -18.19 3.63
C LYS A 2 -48.91 -18.47 3.94
N GLN A 3 -48.37 -19.48 3.27
CA GLN A 3 -46.94 -19.83 3.32
C GLN A 3 -46.12 -18.73 2.61
N THR A 4 -45.17 -18.11 3.29
CA THR A 4 -44.22 -17.16 2.68
C THR A 4 -42.96 -17.90 2.24
N LYS A 5 -42.74 -17.95 0.91
CA LYS A 5 -41.54 -18.52 0.31
C LYS A 5 -40.37 -17.54 0.48
N PHE A 6 -39.37 -17.91 1.27
CA PHE A 6 -38.10 -17.18 1.37
C PHE A 6 -37.24 -17.45 0.12
N PHE A 7 -37.06 -16.44 -0.73
CA PHE A 7 -36.08 -16.48 -1.81
C PHE A 7 -34.70 -16.08 -1.26
N LYS A 8 -33.77 -17.04 -1.18
CA LYS A 8 -32.36 -16.77 -0.88
C LYS A 8 -31.73 -16.04 -2.07
N LYS A 9 -31.56 -14.72 -1.95
CA LYS A 9 -30.82 -13.91 -2.92
C LYS A 9 -29.34 -14.28 -2.81
N GLY A 10 -28.82 -14.99 -3.81
CA GLY A 10 -27.41 -15.42 -3.86
C GLY A 10 -26.47 -14.22 -3.80
N PHE A 11 -25.59 -14.20 -2.80
CA PHE A 11 -24.46 -13.29 -2.73
C PHE A 11 -23.44 -13.72 -3.78
N LYS A 12 -23.21 -12.90 -4.81
CA LYS A 12 -22.07 -13.06 -5.71
C LYS A 12 -20.86 -12.39 -5.06
N PRO A 13 -19.74 -13.10 -4.81
CA PRO A 13 -18.54 -12.47 -4.29
C PRO A 13 -18.01 -11.51 -5.35
N VAL A 14 -17.97 -10.21 -5.01
CA VAL A 14 -17.36 -9.20 -5.84
C VAL A 14 -15.84 -9.35 -5.69
N SER A 15 -15.25 -10.20 -6.52
CA SER A 15 -13.80 -10.22 -6.76
C SER A 15 -13.42 -8.95 -7.54
N ARG A 16 -13.43 -7.80 -6.86
CA ARG A 16 -12.84 -6.57 -7.37
C ARG A 16 -11.34 -6.67 -7.16
N THR A 17 -10.65 -7.25 -8.14
CA THR A 17 -9.19 -7.14 -8.24
C THR A 17 -8.83 -5.66 -8.16
N ILE A 18 -8.11 -5.26 -7.11
CA ILE A 18 -7.76 -3.87 -6.82
C ILE A 18 -6.67 -3.44 -7.83
N LYS A 19 -7.11 -3.00 -9.03
CA LYS A 19 -6.21 -2.47 -10.07
C LYS A 19 -5.53 -1.15 -9.69
N TRP A 20 -5.96 -0.49 -8.60
CA TRP A 20 -5.47 0.84 -8.22
C TRP A 20 -4.03 0.84 -7.65
N LEU A 21 -3.51 -0.30 -7.22
CA LEU A 21 -2.13 -0.43 -6.72
C LEU A 21 -1.06 -0.26 -7.82
N GLN A 22 -1.40 -0.35 -9.10
CA GLN A 22 -0.41 -0.20 -10.17
C GLN A 22 0.11 1.24 -10.36
N ARG A 23 -0.60 2.27 -9.87
CA ARG A 23 -0.16 3.66 -10.01
C ARG A 23 0.94 4.05 -9.02
N PHE A 24 1.03 3.34 -7.89
CA PHE A 24 2.13 3.44 -6.94
C PHE A 24 3.19 2.37 -7.20
N SER A 25 3.29 1.80 -8.40
CA SER A 25 4.52 1.08 -8.76
C SER A 25 5.64 2.13 -8.75
N PRO A 26 6.55 2.15 -7.76
CA PRO A 26 7.78 2.88 -7.93
C PRO A 26 8.46 2.05 -8.99
N LYS A 27 8.35 2.41 -10.28
CA LYS A 27 9.26 1.84 -11.27
C LYS A 27 10.62 1.99 -10.62
N ARG A 28 11.27 0.86 -10.26
CA ARG A 28 12.59 0.89 -9.61
C ARG A 28 13.40 1.86 -10.43
N ARG A 29 13.60 3.06 -9.90
CA ARG A 29 14.52 4.01 -10.50
C ARG A 29 15.86 3.48 -10.04
N TYR A 30 16.33 2.43 -10.70
CA TYR A 30 17.74 2.42 -11.00
C TYR A 30 17.93 3.73 -11.74
N HIS A 31 18.59 4.69 -11.08
CA HIS A 31 19.10 5.85 -11.77
C HIS A 31 19.86 5.31 -12.99
N GLN A 32 19.33 5.54 -14.19
CA GLN A 32 20.12 5.45 -15.40
C GLN A 32 21.13 6.57 -15.27
N THR A 33 22.25 6.26 -14.61
CA THR A 33 23.45 7.07 -14.68
C THR A 33 23.93 6.97 -16.12
N ASP A 34 24.13 8.11 -16.77
CA ASP A 34 24.78 8.17 -18.08
C ASP A 34 26.06 7.30 -18.05
N PRO A 35 26.28 6.40 -19.01
CA PRO A 35 27.41 5.47 -18.99
C PRO A 35 28.77 6.17 -18.91
N ASP A 36 28.86 7.40 -19.43
CA ASP A 36 30.12 8.05 -19.74
C ASP A 36 30.49 9.22 -18.81
N SER A 37 29.75 9.45 -17.73
CA SER A 37 30.09 10.50 -16.75
C SER A 37 30.92 9.94 -15.58
N PHE A 38 32.22 9.77 -15.83
CA PHE A 38 33.32 9.67 -14.85
C PHE A 38 33.45 8.39 -13.98
N SER A 39 33.92 7.32 -14.62
CA SER A 39 35.08 6.46 -14.30
C SER A 39 35.62 6.21 -12.86
N ASN A 40 34.89 6.43 -11.77
CA ASN A 40 35.26 5.88 -10.46
C ASN A 40 34.03 5.56 -9.61
N ARG A 41 33.25 4.56 -10.04
CA ARG A 41 32.29 3.92 -9.14
C ARG A 41 33.07 3.01 -8.22
N LEU A 42 33.26 3.44 -6.97
CA LEU A 42 33.64 2.55 -5.88
C LEU A 42 32.70 1.32 -5.94
N PRO A 43 33.21 0.10 -5.72
CA PRO A 43 32.38 -1.09 -5.82
C PRO A 43 31.17 -0.90 -4.92
N ASP A 44 29.98 -1.16 -5.47
CA ASP A 44 28.68 -1.09 -4.79
C ASP A 44 28.63 -2.17 -3.70
N THR A 45 29.37 -1.91 -2.64
CA THR A 45 29.54 -2.71 -1.43
C THR A 45 28.64 -2.16 -0.32
N GLY A 46 27.91 -1.09 -0.60
CA GLY A 46 26.95 -0.51 0.32
C GLY A 46 25.75 -1.45 0.51
N MET A 47 25.25 -1.51 1.74
CA MET A 47 23.95 -2.13 1.99
C MET A 47 22.87 -1.33 1.27
N ASN A 48 22.08 -2.01 0.44
CA ASN A 48 20.87 -1.43 -0.14
C ASN A 48 19.78 -1.44 0.93
N ILE A 49 19.31 -0.26 1.32
CA ILE A 49 18.29 -0.06 2.37
C ILE A 49 17.05 0.55 1.72
N ASN A 50 15.90 -0.07 1.92
CA ASN A 50 14.61 0.41 1.47
C ASN A 50 13.94 1.27 2.55
N ILE A 51 13.71 2.55 2.24
CA ILE A 51 13.16 3.52 3.19
C ILE A 51 11.78 3.99 2.72
N MET A 52 10.79 3.97 3.62
CA MET A 52 9.45 4.48 3.40
C MET A 52 9.11 5.59 4.39
N SER A 53 8.55 6.69 3.89
CA SER A 53 7.82 7.68 4.69
C SER A 53 6.33 7.57 4.37
N PHE A 54 5.49 7.35 5.38
CA PHE A 54 4.07 7.08 5.19
C PHE A 54 3.19 7.78 6.23
N ASN A 55 2.40 8.75 5.76
CA ASN A 55 1.35 9.33 6.57
C ASN A 55 0.11 8.43 6.48
N ILE A 56 -0.23 7.78 7.59
CA ILE A 56 -1.34 6.82 7.65
C ILE A 56 -2.69 7.47 7.94
N ARG A 57 -2.72 8.80 8.11
CA ARG A 57 -3.88 9.62 8.48
C ARG A 57 -4.53 9.18 9.80
N ARG A 58 -4.50 10.05 10.82
CA ARG A 58 -5.05 9.76 12.15
C ARG A 58 -6.51 9.30 12.08
N GLY A 59 -6.86 8.33 12.90
CA GLY A 59 -8.26 7.90 13.06
C GLY A 59 -9.04 8.88 13.91
N THR A 60 -9.98 9.62 13.31
CA THR A 60 -10.91 10.51 14.03
C THR A 60 -12.36 10.05 13.81
N LYS A 61 -13.25 10.38 14.77
CA LYS A 61 -14.68 10.05 14.65
C LYS A 61 -15.33 10.67 13.40
N GLN A 62 -14.77 11.79 12.92
CA GLN A 62 -15.27 12.55 11.77
C GLN A 62 -14.92 11.92 10.43
N ASP A 63 -13.99 10.95 10.37
CA ASP A 63 -13.56 10.35 9.10
C ASP A 63 -14.63 9.44 8.47
N GLY A 64 -15.70 9.08 9.19
CA GLY A 64 -16.82 8.31 8.66
C GLY A 64 -16.36 7.01 8.00
N LYS A 65 -16.59 6.88 6.68
CA LYS A 65 -16.17 5.70 5.90
C LYS A 65 -14.64 5.58 5.76
N ASN A 66 -13.92 6.67 5.93
CA ASN A 66 -12.45 6.70 5.93
C ASN A 66 -11.91 6.58 7.36
N ASN A 67 -12.71 6.16 8.34
CA ASN A 67 -12.20 5.92 9.69
C ASN A 67 -11.09 4.86 9.67
N TRP A 68 -10.10 5.03 10.54
CA TRP A 68 -8.96 4.13 10.70
C TRP A 68 -9.34 2.65 10.79
N VAL A 69 -10.44 2.34 11.50
CA VAL A 69 -10.93 0.95 11.65
C VAL A 69 -11.17 0.28 10.30
N PHE A 70 -11.59 1.04 9.28
CA PHE A 70 -11.85 0.53 7.93
C PHE A 70 -10.63 0.59 7.00
N ARG A 71 -9.57 1.30 7.38
CA ARG A 71 -8.36 1.49 6.55
C ARG A 71 -7.14 0.72 7.02
N ARG A 72 -7.12 0.28 8.28
CA ARG A 72 -5.95 -0.40 8.88
C ARG A 72 -5.49 -1.63 8.09
N ASP A 73 -6.42 -2.37 7.51
CA ASP A 73 -6.11 -3.57 6.72
C ASP A 73 -5.40 -3.20 5.41
N LEU A 74 -5.85 -2.13 4.74
CA LEU A 74 -5.18 -1.59 3.55
C LEU A 74 -3.76 -1.08 3.89
N VAL A 75 -3.59 -0.40 5.03
CA VAL A 75 -2.27 0.06 5.48
C VAL A 75 -1.35 -1.13 5.72
N ASN A 76 -1.84 -2.20 6.35
CA ASN A 76 -1.09 -3.44 6.53
C ASN A 76 -0.70 -4.09 5.19
N GLU A 77 -1.61 -4.16 4.23
CA GLU A 77 -1.32 -4.66 2.88
C GLU A 77 -0.21 -3.86 2.19
N ILE A 78 -0.23 -2.53 2.31
CA ILE A 78 0.81 -1.65 1.76
C ILE A 78 2.16 -1.96 2.43
N LEU A 79 2.21 -2.04 3.76
CA LEU A 79 3.47 -2.31 4.48
C LEU A 79 4.06 -3.68 4.11
N GLN A 80 3.22 -4.70 3.96
CA GLN A 80 3.67 -6.02 3.50
C GLN A 80 4.17 -6.00 2.05
N HIS A 81 3.46 -5.30 1.17
CA HIS A 81 3.82 -5.25 -0.24
C HIS A 81 5.18 -4.58 -0.47
N TYR A 82 5.45 -3.46 0.20
CA TYR A 82 6.69 -2.72 0.02
C TYR A 82 7.82 -3.15 0.94
N SER A 83 7.52 -3.79 2.08
CA SER A 83 8.48 -4.31 3.05
C SER A 83 9.67 -3.36 3.29
N PRO A 84 9.44 -2.12 3.77
CA PRO A 84 10.52 -1.17 4.03
C PRO A 84 11.40 -1.65 5.21
N ASP A 85 12.72 -1.51 5.06
CA ASP A 85 13.70 -1.75 6.14
C ASP A 85 13.62 -0.65 7.21
N VAL A 86 13.37 0.59 6.77
CA VAL A 86 13.15 1.75 7.64
C VAL A 86 11.82 2.40 7.30
N LEU A 87 10.94 2.50 8.29
CA LEU A 87 9.61 3.09 8.14
C LEU A 87 9.47 4.34 9.03
N GLY A 88 9.25 5.49 8.41
CA GLY A 88 8.80 6.71 9.07
C GLY A 88 7.29 6.86 8.96
N LEU A 89 6.58 6.93 10.09
CA LEU A 89 5.14 7.13 10.14
C LEU A 89 4.76 8.55 10.56
N GLN A 90 3.71 9.11 9.95
CA GLN A 90 3.06 10.33 10.43
C GLN A 90 1.59 10.06 10.79
N GLU A 91 1.07 10.87 11.71
CA GLU A 91 -0.31 10.78 12.23
C GLU A 91 -0.67 9.44 12.92
N ALA A 92 0.32 8.70 13.41
CA ALA A 92 0.15 7.48 14.19
C ALA A 92 -0.04 7.78 15.70
N LEU A 93 -1.13 8.48 16.03
CA LEU A 93 -1.52 8.87 17.40
C LEU A 93 -2.90 8.33 17.76
#